data_AF-A0AAN9ASG4-F1
#
_entry.id   AF-A0AAN9ASG4-F1
#
_cell.length_a   1.000
_cell.length_b   1.000
_cell.length_c   1.000
_cell.angle_alpha   90.00
_cell.angle_beta   90.00
_cell.angle_gamma   90.00
#
_symmetry.space_group_name_H-M   'P 1'
#
loop_
_entity.id
_entity.type
_entity.pdbx_description
1 polymer ?
#
loop_
_entity_poly.entity_id
_entity_poly.type
_entity_poly.pdbx_seq_one_letter_code
_entity_poly.pdbx_strand_id
1 'polypeptide(L)'
;MSFRQILSKTIKKEKKLCVSASNKNNLYPIPTYSKQVKQARVGSKIHNQILLFQTHLIKNKRKTRAEKDDYHLLQSEEQVVLLRLRTGHTRPNHHMATKLKLVPSPLCPCGKNQTAEHILQACPYHSALRDTTWPEETALQKKLYGPKEELERTARFALQSGLTI
;
A
#
# COMPACT_ATOMS: atom_id res chain seq x y z
N MET A 1 -43.87 13.13 23.93
CA MET A 1 -42.65 12.37 24.32
C MET A 1 -41.49 12.85 23.46
N SER A 2 -40.34 13.18 24.06
CA SER A 2 -39.20 13.79 23.36
C SER A 2 -38.35 12.76 22.61
N PHE A 3 -37.81 13.10 21.44
CA PHE A 3 -36.94 12.24 20.60
C PHE A 3 -35.76 11.60 21.38
N ARG A 4 -35.22 12.31 22.38
CA ARG A 4 -34.18 11.78 23.29
C ARG A 4 -34.64 10.58 24.12
N GLN A 5 -35.94 10.48 24.44
CA GLN A 5 -36.51 9.38 25.22
C GLN A 5 -36.73 8.12 24.38
N ILE A 6 -36.84 8.25 23.06
CA ILE A 6 -37.00 7.12 22.12
C ILE A 6 -35.65 6.46 21.88
N LEU A 7 -34.60 7.26 21.62
CA LEU A 7 -33.24 6.77 21.38
C LEU A 7 -32.63 6.06 22.61
N SER A 8 -32.93 6.53 23.82
CA SER A 8 -32.43 5.88 25.04
C SER A 8 -33.10 4.53 25.32
N LYS A 9 -34.36 4.35 24.89
CA LYS A 9 -35.11 3.09 25.03
C LYS A 9 -34.67 2.03 24.02
N THR A 10 -34.33 2.41 22.78
CA THR A 10 -33.82 1.48 21.76
C THR A 10 -32.43 0.93 22.10
N ILE A 11 -31.51 1.79 22.55
CA ILE A 11 -30.14 1.37 22.93
C ILE A 11 -30.15 0.39 24.12
N LYS A 12 -31.10 0.55 25.06
CA LYS A 12 -31.21 -0.34 26.23
C LYS A 12 -31.81 -1.72 25.89
N LYS A 13 -32.59 -1.81 24.80
CA LYS A 13 -33.18 -3.07 24.31
C LYS A 13 -32.16 -3.92 23.54
N GLU A 14 -31.27 -3.29 22.77
CA GLU A 14 -30.21 -3.99 22.02
C GLU A 14 -29.14 -4.58 22.93
N LYS A 15 -28.75 -3.88 24.01
CA LYS A 15 -27.75 -4.42 24.97
C LYS A 15 -28.22 -5.64 25.76
N LYS A 16 -29.53 -5.93 25.80
CA LYS A 16 -30.10 -7.07 26.52
C LYS A 16 -30.16 -8.35 25.69
N LEU A 17 -29.99 -8.28 24.36
CA LEU A 17 -29.96 -9.45 23.47
C LEU A 17 -28.57 -10.08 23.31
N CYS A 18 -27.50 -9.40 23.71
CA CYS A 18 -26.14 -9.81 23.34
C CYS A 18 -25.37 -10.59 24.43
N VAL A 19 -26.02 -11.03 25.52
CA VAL A 19 -25.34 -11.68 26.67
C VAL A 19 -25.48 -13.21 26.69
N SER A 20 -26.04 -13.84 25.65
CA SER A 20 -26.21 -15.30 25.66
C SER A 20 -25.97 -15.94 24.28
N ALA A 21 -24.71 -16.11 23.89
CA ALA A 21 -24.30 -17.10 22.89
C ALA A 21 -22.78 -17.34 22.90
N SER A 22 -22.27 -17.98 23.96
CA SER A 22 -21.04 -18.77 23.87
C SER A 22 -21.43 -20.20 23.55
N ASN A 23 -21.28 -20.68 22.30
CA ASN A 23 -20.99 -22.10 22.08
C ASN A 23 -20.34 -22.40 20.71
N LYS A 24 -19.54 -23.46 20.76
CA LYS A 24 -18.52 -24.04 19.88
C LYS A 24 -18.97 -24.38 18.45
N ASN A 25 -18.00 -24.31 17.54
CA ASN A 25 -17.79 -25.11 16.33
C ASN A 25 -19.03 -25.50 15.50
N ASN A 26 -19.22 -24.85 14.34
CA ASN A 26 -19.75 -25.58 13.18
C ASN A 26 -19.33 -24.96 11.85
N LEU A 27 -19.05 -25.86 10.91
CA LEU A 27 -18.62 -25.67 9.53
C LEU A 27 -19.72 -24.93 8.75
N TYR A 28 -19.49 -23.69 8.29
CA TYR A 28 -20.52 -22.94 7.55
C TYR A 28 -20.46 -23.25 6.05
N PRO A 29 -21.57 -23.64 5.39
CA PRO A 29 -21.64 -23.73 3.94
C PRO A 29 -21.73 -22.32 3.33
N ILE A 30 -20.95 -22.08 2.27
CA ILE A 30 -20.88 -20.81 1.55
C ILE A 30 -22.20 -20.59 0.77
N PRO A 31 -22.99 -19.53 1.03
CA PRO A 31 -24.19 -19.25 0.27
C PRO A 31 -23.84 -18.63 -1.10
N THR A 32 -24.28 -19.26 -2.18
CA THR A 32 -24.09 -18.75 -3.55
C THR A 32 -24.86 -17.45 -3.78
N TYR A 33 -24.14 -16.46 -4.34
CA TYR A 33 -24.47 -15.04 -4.58
C TYR A 33 -25.80 -14.70 -5.27
N SER A 34 -26.57 -15.66 -5.79
CA SER A 34 -27.69 -15.39 -6.71
C SER A 34 -29.06 -15.16 -6.07
N LYS A 35 -29.24 -15.36 -4.74
CA LYS A 35 -30.58 -15.25 -4.10
C LYS A 35 -30.87 -13.95 -3.34
N GLN A 36 -29.96 -12.96 -3.33
CA GLN A 36 -30.15 -11.73 -2.54
C GLN A 36 -30.74 -10.53 -3.30
N VAL A 37 -31.01 -10.60 -4.62
CA VAL A 37 -31.32 -9.40 -5.42
C VAL A 37 -32.84 -9.11 -5.60
N LYS A 38 -33.74 -9.78 -4.88
CA LYS A 38 -35.20 -9.60 -5.08
C LYS A 38 -35.98 -8.91 -3.97
N GLN A 39 -35.34 -8.15 -3.08
CA GLN A 39 -36.08 -7.32 -2.12
C GLN A 39 -35.60 -5.85 -2.14
N ALA A 40 -36.58 -4.97 -2.31
CA ALA A 40 -36.54 -3.51 -2.12
C ALA A 40 -35.92 -2.64 -3.23
N ARG A 41 -36.59 -2.53 -4.39
CA ARG A 41 -36.55 -1.29 -5.21
C ARG A 41 -37.67 -0.32 -4.77
N VAL A 42 -37.59 0.22 -3.56
CA VAL A 42 -38.27 1.49 -3.22
C VAL A 42 -37.33 2.26 -2.29
N GLY A 43 -36.22 2.74 -2.83
CA GLY A 43 -35.38 3.70 -2.13
C GLY A 43 -36.11 5.04 -2.09
N SER A 44 -36.55 5.47 -0.90
CA SER A 44 -37.13 6.80 -0.73
C SER A 44 -36.16 7.88 -1.25
N LYS A 45 -36.70 9.00 -1.73
CA LYS A 45 -35.91 10.16 -2.21
C LYS A 45 -34.81 10.58 -1.21
N ILE A 46 -35.09 10.36 0.07
CA ILE A 46 -34.22 10.57 1.22
C ILE A 46 -33.02 9.61 1.22
N HIS A 47 -33.21 8.32 0.92
CA HIS A 47 -32.10 7.35 0.83
C HIS A 47 -31.13 7.69 -0.31
N ASN A 48 -31.66 8.08 -1.48
CA ASN A 48 -30.82 8.55 -2.58
C ASN A 48 -30.07 9.84 -2.23
N GLN A 49 -30.70 10.79 -1.50
CA GLN A 49 -30.02 11.99 -1.02
C GLN A 49 -28.93 11.69 0.01
N ILE A 50 -29.15 10.76 0.94
CA ILE A 50 -28.14 10.33 1.92
C ILE A 50 -26.94 9.69 1.21
N LEU A 51 -27.18 8.80 0.24
CA LEU A 51 -26.12 8.18 -0.55
C LEU A 51 -25.34 9.22 -1.36
N LEU A 52 -26.03 10.18 -2.01
CA LEU A 52 -25.37 11.26 -2.74
C LEU A 52 -24.53 12.13 -1.80
N PHE A 53 -25.03 12.48 -0.62
CA PHE A 53 -24.30 13.25 0.37
C PHE A 53 -23.08 12.50 0.93
N GLN A 54 -23.22 11.21 1.24
CA GLN A 54 -22.11 10.34 1.65
C GLN A 54 -21.03 10.25 0.56
N THR A 55 -21.41 10.06 -0.70
CA THR A 55 -20.43 10.03 -1.81
C THR A 55 -19.73 11.39 -1.99
N HIS A 56 -20.42 12.51 -1.77
CA HIS A 56 -19.84 13.84 -1.84
C HIS A 56 -18.83 14.10 -0.70
N LEU A 57 -19.15 13.67 0.52
CA LEU A 57 -18.23 13.70 1.66
C LEU A 57 -17.00 12.82 1.43
N ILE A 58 -17.16 11.64 0.82
CA ILE A 58 -16.06 10.75 0.45
C ILE A 58 -15.19 11.36 -0.66
N LYS A 59 -15.79 12.00 -1.68
CA LYS A 59 -15.07 12.68 -2.76
C LYS A 59 -14.29 13.90 -2.27
N ASN A 60 -14.86 14.68 -1.35
CA ASN A 60 -14.18 15.84 -0.73
C ASN A 60 -13.09 15.42 0.27
N LYS A 61 -13.14 14.20 0.81
CA LYS A 61 -12.06 13.58 1.60
C LYS A 61 -10.92 13.00 0.75
N ARG A 62 -11.04 12.96 -0.58
CA ARG A 62 -9.92 12.55 -1.44
C ARG A 62 -8.85 13.62 -1.32
N LYS A 63 -7.65 13.22 -0.87
CA LYS A 63 -6.48 14.08 -0.78
C LYS A 63 -6.33 14.87 -2.09
N THR A 64 -6.04 16.16 -1.99
CA THR A 64 -5.56 16.97 -3.11
C THR A 64 -4.42 16.23 -3.81
N ARG A 65 -4.27 16.46 -5.13
CA ARG A 65 -3.16 15.85 -5.90
C ARG A 65 -1.87 16.02 -5.10
N ALA A 66 -1.22 14.90 -4.78
CA ALA A 66 0.11 14.92 -4.21
C ALA A 66 0.99 15.80 -5.11
N GLU A 67 1.94 16.50 -4.48
CA GLU A 67 2.99 17.21 -5.20
C GLU A 67 3.56 16.29 -6.28
N LYS A 68 3.70 16.83 -7.50
CA LYS A 68 4.17 16.03 -8.64
C LYS A 68 5.62 15.68 -8.36
N ASP A 69 5.88 14.38 -8.26
CA ASP A 69 7.21 13.84 -8.11
C ASP A 69 8.06 14.15 -9.35
N ASP A 70 9.28 14.63 -9.13
CA ASP A 70 10.26 14.91 -10.18
C ASP A 70 10.64 13.66 -10.98
N TYR A 71 10.30 12.47 -10.49
CA TYR A 71 10.38 11.19 -11.19
C TYR A 71 9.95 11.24 -12.66
N HIS A 72 8.88 11.98 -12.96
CA HIS A 72 8.33 12.07 -14.31
C HIS A 72 9.21 12.85 -15.30
N LEU A 73 10.24 13.55 -14.82
CA LEU A 73 11.20 14.32 -15.62
C LEU A 73 12.43 13.50 -16.03
N LEU A 74 12.56 12.27 -15.53
CA LEU A 74 13.66 11.36 -15.86
C LEU A 74 13.42 10.64 -17.20
N GLN A 75 14.48 10.04 -17.75
CA GLN A 75 14.37 9.17 -18.92
C GLN A 75 13.62 7.87 -18.57
N SER A 76 13.08 7.20 -19.59
CA SER A 76 12.27 5.97 -19.41
C SER A 76 13.06 4.85 -18.71
N GLU A 77 14.35 4.71 -18.99
CA GLU A 77 15.21 3.72 -18.34
C GLU A 77 15.41 4.01 -16.84
N GLU A 78 15.73 5.26 -16.50
CA GLU A 78 15.92 5.71 -15.13
C GLU A 78 14.62 5.59 -14.34
N GLN A 79 13.49 5.91 -14.97
CA GLN A 79 12.16 5.75 -14.41
C GLN A 79 11.87 4.30 -14.04
N VAL A 80 12.19 3.34 -14.90
CA VAL A 80 11.98 1.91 -14.60
C VAL A 80 12.83 1.48 -13.41
N VAL A 81 14.10 1.85 -13.39
CA VAL A 81 15.03 1.51 -12.31
C VAL A 81 14.56 2.09 -10.98
N LEU A 82 14.19 3.38 -10.97
CA LEU A 82 13.77 4.06 -9.75
C LEU A 82 12.43 3.55 -9.23
N LEU A 83 11.50 3.19 -10.14
CA LEU A 83 10.24 2.55 -9.77
C LEU A 83 10.49 1.22 -9.06
N ARG A 84 11.34 0.36 -9.63
CA ARG A 84 11.69 -0.93 -9.03
C ARG A 84 12.37 -0.77 -7.68
N LEU A 85 13.25 0.22 -7.52
CA LEU A 85 13.85 0.56 -6.23
C LEU A 85 12.80 1.00 -5.19
N ARG A 86 11.84 1.85 -5.57
CA ARG A 86 10.80 2.37 -4.67
C ARG A 86 9.79 1.31 -4.25
N THR A 87 9.34 0.48 -5.18
CA THR A 87 8.35 -0.57 -4.89
C THR A 87 8.99 -1.85 -4.35
N GLY A 88 10.30 -2.02 -4.58
CA GLY A 88 11.01 -3.27 -4.35
C GLY A 88 10.50 -4.39 -5.27
N HIS A 89 10.93 -5.61 -4.97
CA HIS A 89 10.38 -6.82 -5.57
C HIS A 89 8.87 -6.82 -5.48
N THR A 90 8.20 -7.10 -6.61
CA THR A 90 6.74 -7.13 -6.64
C THR A 90 6.23 -8.02 -5.50
N ARG A 91 5.20 -7.53 -4.80
CA ARG A 91 4.61 -8.24 -3.64
C ARG A 91 4.34 -9.73 -3.92
N PRO A 92 3.91 -10.15 -5.13
CA PRO A 92 3.80 -11.56 -5.50
C PRO A 92 5.14 -12.31 -5.52
N ASN A 93 6.18 -11.78 -6.17
CA ASN A 93 7.48 -12.46 -6.27
C ASN A 93 8.14 -12.60 -4.89
N HIS A 94 8.05 -11.57 -4.05
CA HIS A 94 8.52 -11.63 -2.68
C HIS A 94 7.74 -12.67 -1.86
N HIS A 95 6.42 -12.75 -2.05
CA HIS A 95 5.59 -13.77 -1.41
C HIS A 95 5.94 -15.19 -1.88
N MET A 96 6.19 -15.37 -3.19
CA MET A 96 6.64 -16.65 -3.75
C MET A 96 7.97 -17.10 -3.15
N ALA A 97 8.91 -16.18 -2.94
CA ALA A 97 10.19 -16.50 -2.33
C ALA A 97 10.10 -16.77 -0.82
N THR A 98 9.37 -15.93 -0.08
CA THR A 98 9.36 -15.99 1.40
C THR A 98 8.35 -16.98 1.97
N LYS A 99 7.14 -17.06 1.41
CA LYS A 99 6.05 -17.88 1.93
C LYS A 99 5.94 -19.21 1.22
N LEU A 100 6.04 -19.21 -0.11
CA LEU A 100 5.90 -20.42 -0.90
C LEU A 100 7.25 -21.14 -1.13
N LYS A 101 8.37 -20.45 -0.95
CA LYS A 101 9.75 -20.96 -1.18
C LYS A 101 9.93 -21.60 -2.57
N LEU A 102 9.16 -21.14 -3.56
CA LEU A 102 9.15 -21.68 -4.93
C LEU A 102 10.28 -21.12 -5.79
N VAL A 103 10.72 -19.90 -5.47
CA VAL A 103 11.78 -19.18 -6.18
C VAL A 103 12.77 -18.70 -5.13
N PRO A 104 14.09 -18.84 -5.33
CA PRO A 104 15.05 -18.25 -4.41
C PRO A 104 14.84 -16.74 -4.33
N SER A 105 14.92 -16.18 -3.12
CA SER A 105 14.90 -14.72 -2.99
C SER A 105 16.11 -14.15 -3.73
N PRO A 106 15.96 -13.05 -4.48
CA PRO A 106 17.10 -12.34 -5.03
C PRO A 106 18.02 -11.90 -3.88
N LEU A 107 19.23 -12.42 -3.90
CA LEU A 107 20.29 -12.14 -2.95
C LEU A 107 21.29 -11.19 -3.62
N CYS A 108 21.70 -10.18 -2.88
CA CYS A 108 22.84 -9.37 -3.26
C CYS A 108 24.09 -10.28 -3.27
N PRO A 109 25.10 -10.03 -4.13
CA PRO A 109 26.37 -10.75 -4.11
C PRO A 109 27.06 -10.81 -2.74
N CYS A 110 26.75 -9.89 -1.83
CA CYS A 110 27.24 -9.90 -0.45
C CYS A 110 26.49 -10.88 0.50
N GLY A 111 25.51 -11.64 0.00
CA GLY A 111 24.75 -12.64 0.76
C GLY A 111 23.54 -12.11 1.55
N LYS A 112 23.27 -10.80 1.51
CA LYS A 112 22.08 -10.20 2.13
C LYS A 112 20.92 -10.08 1.13
N ASN A 113 19.71 -9.89 1.65
CA ASN A 113 18.54 -9.61 0.84
C ASN A 113 18.74 -8.34 0.02
N GLN A 114 18.36 -8.40 -1.26
CA GLN A 114 18.46 -7.27 -2.18
C GLN A 114 17.31 -6.28 -1.92
N THR A 115 17.40 -5.48 -0.85
CA THR A 115 16.48 -4.37 -0.58
C THR A 115 17.11 -3.05 -1.01
N ALA A 116 16.27 -2.06 -1.36
CA ALA A 116 16.76 -0.73 -1.75
C ALA A 116 17.57 -0.07 -0.62
N GLU A 117 17.15 -0.21 0.63
CA GLU A 117 17.91 0.26 1.80
C GLU A 117 19.28 -0.40 1.88
N HIS A 118 19.34 -1.73 1.74
CA HIS A 118 20.60 -2.45 1.76
C HIS A 118 21.53 -1.98 0.64
N ILE A 119 21.04 -1.95 -0.60
CA ILE A 119 21.81 -1.55 -1.78
C ILE A 119 22.34 -0.11 -1.64
N LEU A 120 21.46 0.84 -1.28
CA LEU A 120 21.75 2.28 -1.34
C LEU A 120 22.47 2.83 -0.10
N GLN A 121 22.43 2.13 1.04
CA GLN A 121 23.04 2.62 2.30
C GLN A 121 24.10 1.68 2.88
N ALA A 122 23.85 0.37 2.92
CA ALA A 122 24.62 -0.55 3.77
C ALA A 122 25.44 -1.61 3.02
N CYS A 123 25.29 -1.73 1.70
CA CYS A 123 25.90 -2.84 0.96
C CYS A 123 27.43 -2.66 0.87
N PRO A 124 28.24 -3.60 1.40
CA PRO A 124 29.70 -3.49 1.34
C PRO A 124 30.23 -3.74 -0.08
N TYR A 125 29.51 -4.50 -0.91
CA TYR A 125 29.91 -4.76 -2.29
C TYR A 125 29.84 -3.50 -3.17
N HIS A 126 28.94 -2.57 -2.85
CA HIS A 126 28.78 -1.31 -3.59
C HIS A 126 29.31 -0.09 -2.83
N SER A 127 30.18 -0.25 -1.82
CA SER A 127 30.72 0.89 -1.06
C SER A 127 31.48 1.87 -1.95
N ALA A 128 32.43 1.37 -2.75
CA ALA A 128 33.23 2.23 -3.63
C ALA A 128 32.37 3.03 -4.61
N LEU A 129 31.38 2.40 -5.25
CA LEU A 129 30.44 3.09 -6.16
C LEU A 129 29.54 4.10 -5.43
N ARG A 130 29.21 3.83 -4.17
CA ARG A 130 28.38 4.72 -3.37
C ARG A 130 29.17 5.96 -2.95
N ASP A 131 30.43 5.80 -2.58
CA ASP A 131 31.30 6.91 -2.19
C ASP A 131 31.62 7.82 -3.38
N THR A 132 31.71 7.28 -4.60
CA THR A 132 31.86 8.09 -5.82
C THR A 132 30.57 8.79 -6.25
N THR A 133 29.41 8.17 -6.02
CA THR A 133 28.10 8.75 -6.41
C THR A 133 27.60 9.79 -5.39
N TRP A 134 27.79 9.51 -4.10
CA TRP A 134 27.36 10.35 -2.98
C TRP A 134 28.55 10.59 -2.05
N PRO A 135 29.36 11.64 -2.28
CA PRO A 135 30.45 12.01 -1.38
C PRO A 135 29.93 12.52 -0.03
N GLU A 136 28.70 13.03 0.02
CA GLU A 136 28.02 13.45 1.25
C GLU A 136 27.01 12.39 1.70
N GLU A 137 26.90 12.21 3.01
CA GLU A 137 25.95 11.27 3.61
C GLU A 137 24.51 11.70 3.28
N THR A 138 23.90 10.97 2.33
CA THR A 138 22.58 11.29 1.81
C THR A 138 21.55 10.29 2.33
N ALA A 139 20.49 10.79 2.97
CA ALA A 139 19.41 9.96 3.52
C ALA A 139 18.69 9.16 2.42
N LEU A 140 18.21 7.95 2.76
CA LEU A 140 17.52 7.05 1.81
C LEU A 140 16.31 7.72 1.15
N GLN A 141 15.56 8.50 1.93
CA GLN A 141 14.38 9.20 1.44
C GLN A 141 14.74 10.22 0.34
N LYS A 142 15.87 10.92 0.48
CA LYS A 142 16.34 11.89 -0.52
C LYS A 142 16.86 11.18 -1.78
N LYS A 143 17.49 10.01 -1.64
CA LYS A 143 17.90 9.18 -2.79
C LYS A 143 16.68 8.67 -3.59
N LEU A 144 15.61 8.27 -2.90
CA LEU A 144 14.43 7.68 -3.56
C LEU A 144 13.39 8.71 -3.99
N TYR A 145 13.17 9.79 -3.26
CA TYR A 145 12.07 10.76 -3.47
C TYR A 145 12.55 12.21 -3.47
N GLY A 146 13.85 12.44 -3.68
CA GLY A 146 14.43 13.78 -3.74
C GLY A 146 14.16 14.50 -5.06
N PRO A 147 14.83 15.65 -5.27
CA PRO A 147 14.74 16.40 -6.51
C PRO A 147 15.35 15.61 -7.67
N LYS A 148 15.01 16.00 -8.89
CA LYS A 148 15.48 15.35 -10.13
C LYS A 148 16.96 14.95 -10.13
N GLU A 149 17.86 15.83 -9.70
CA GLU A 149 19.31 15.56 -9.67
C GLU A 149 19.69 14.35 -8.81
N GLU A 150 19.05 14.18 -7.65
CA GLU A 150 19.31 13.03 -6.77
C GLU A 150 18.72 11.75 -7.34
N LEU A 151 17.58 11.85 -8.03
CA LEU A 151 16.96 10.71 -8.70
C LEU A 151 17.83 10.23 -9.86
N GLU A 152 18.38 11.15 -10.65
CA GLU A 152 19.33 10.82 -11.72
C GLU A 152 20.61 10.17 -11.18
N ARG A 153 21.19 10.68 -10.08
CA ARG A 153 22.34 10.03 -9.42
C ARG A 153 22.01 8.61 -8.98
N THR A 154 20.84 8.42 -8.38
CA THR A 154 20.38 7.10 -7.92
C THR A 154 20.19 6.14 -9.09
N ALA A 155 19.62 6.60 -10.20
CA ALA A 155 19.45 5.81 -11.40
C ALA A 155 20.80 5.43 -12.03
N ARG A 156 21.73 6.38 -12.16
CA ARG A 156 23.10 6.12 -12.66
C ARG A 156 23.82 5.07 -11.82
N PHE A 157 23.78 5.19 -10.50
CA PHE A 157 24.35 4.19 -9.59
C PHE A 157 23.75 2.80 -9.83
N ALA A 158 22.43 2.70 -9.97
CA ALA A 158 21.76 1.43 -10.18
C ALA A 158 22.08 0.79 -11.54
N LEU A 159 22.22 1.60 -12.59
CA LEU A 159 22.66 1.15 -13.91
C LEU A 159 24.13 0.68 -13.89
N GLN A 160 25.02 1.43 -13.25
CA GLN A 160 26.45 1.09 -13.13
C GLN A 160 26.70 -0.14 -12.26
N SER A 161 25.90 -0.34 -11.22
CA SER A 161 26.03 -1.49 -10.33
C SER A 161 25.52 -2.80 -10.93
N GLY A 162 24.90 -2.76 -12.12
CA GLY A 162 24.40 -3.95 -12.82
C GLY A 162 23.31 -4.68 -12.04
N LEU A 163 22.54 -3.96 -11.22
CA LEU A 163 21.53 -4.56 -10.37
C LEU A 163 20.39 -5.13 -11.20
N THR A 164 20.11 -6.42 -11.01
CA THR A 164 18.91 -7.07 -11.50
C THR A 164 17.78 -6.81 -10.50
N ILE A 165 17.10 -5.67 -10.65
CA ILE A 165 15.94 -5.26 -9.84
C ILE A 165 14.69 -5.30 -10.70
#